data_AF-A0A6A5HH99-F1
#
_entry.id   AF-A0A6A5HH99-F1
#
_cell.length_a   1.000
_cell.length_b   1.000
_cell.length_c   1.000
_cell.angle_alpha   90.00
_cell.angle_beta   90.00
_cell.angle_gamma   90.00
#
_symmetry.space_group_name_H-M   'P 1'
#
loop_
_entity.id
_entity.type
_entity.pdbx_description
1 polymer ?
#
loop_
_entity_poly.entity_id
_entity_poly.type
_entity_poly.pdbx_seq_one_letter_code
_entity_poly.pdbx_strand_id
1 'polypeptide(L)'
;MHKICQELLEKQKNLEKTNIEIIEKLHSTESEIQKLSSGQDQILQEIQLKSNKIDEETDVSSQSITSDSSETTIHNEKIPMTGKYFMLKHVFKNVSTMNENEYQWRMYVTRNNENLSFYLFCSQSLERGKWSIETNRKHIIISNRAKNCVKTANRTFCNDGIELNSSWGWAEFIEWKALDEDFLMDDKLTAEIHVKIKNTTGIYKDNLRVFDETMEEFSDVVLVVNEEKFYVSKLFLAAHSSFFKALFLGNFNDSKKSEIKLTGIDADDFQNYLEVLYGEYSIDEFTVEGILLVADMYDTPLVIRKCEEFLLEKSKKSLKKKLQMATKYHLEALKKQCLTEIKSIADIKSVLPGSIQDLDPSIMGELLAKAISLH
;
A
#
# COMPACT_ATOMS: atom_id res chain seq x y z
N MET A 1 11.55 25.62 -59.27
CA MET A 1 12.54 25.64 -58.17
C MET A 1 12.50 26.92 -57.35
N HIS A 2 12.66 28.11 -57.91
CA HIS A 2 12.77 29.36 -57.13
C HIS A 2 11.60 29.63 -56.16
N LYS A 3 10.36 29.42 -56.60
CA LYS A 3 9.15 29.63 -55.77
C LYS A 3 9.05 28.65 -54.59
N ILE A 4 9.43 27.38 -54.79
CA ILE A 4 9.44 26.36 -53.73
C ILE A 4 10.52 26.68 -52.69
N CYS A 5 11.68 27.17 -53.11
CA CYS A 5 12.74 27.58 -52.19
C CYS A 5 12.32 28.80 -51.34
N GLN A 6 11.56 29.74 -51.91
CA GLN A 6 11.03 30.89 -51.15
C GLN A 6 10.00 30.45 -50.11
N GLU A 7 9.06 29.56 -50.47
CA GLU A 7 8.07 29.01 -49.53
C GLU A 7 8.73 28.21 -48.39
N LEU A 8 9.79 27.43 -48.70
CA LEU A 8 10.56 26.71 -47.67
C LEU A 8 11.31 27.66 -46.74
N LEU A 9 11.92 28.73 -47.28
CA LEU A 9 12.62 29.73 -46.48
C LEU A 9 11.66 30.49 -45.55
N GLU A 10 10.44 30.77 -46.00
CA GLU A 10 9.42 31.44 -45.20
C GLU A 10 8.87 30.54 -44.10
N LYS A 11 8.65 29.24 -44.38
CA LYS A 11 8.32 28.25 -43.35
C LYS A 11 9.42 28.11 -42.31
N GLN A 12 10.69 28.11 -42.74
CA GLN A 12 11.82 28.02 -41.82
C GLN A 12 11.89 29.23 -40.88
N LYS A 13 11.72 30.45 -41.40
CA LYS A 13 11.67 31.67 -40.59
C LYS A 13 10.52 31.67 -39.57
N ASN A 14 9.35 31.18 -39.97
CA ASN A 14 8.21 31.06 -39.06
C ASN A 14 8.47 30.01 -37.96
N LEU A 15 9.12 28.89 -38.31
CA LEU A 15 9.50 27.88 -37.33
C LEU A 15 10.52 28.43 -36.33
N GLU A 16 11.53 29.15 -36.80
CA GLU A 16 12.54 29.80 -35.95
C GLU A 16 11.91 30.81 -34.98
N LYS A 17 10.97 31.63 -35.47
CA LYS A 17 10.22 32.57 -34.62
C LYS A 17 9.41 31.84 -33.55
N THR A 18 8.71 30.76 -33.93
CA THR A 18 7.88 29.98 -33.00
C THR A 18 8.73 29.31 -31.92
N ASN A 19 9.91 28.81 -32.28
CA ASN A 19 10.85 28.22 -31.33
C ASN A 19 11.37 29.24 -30.31
N ILE A 20 11.65 30.48 -30.73
CA ILE A 20 12.06 31.56 -29.81
C ILE A 20 10.94 31.85 -28.81
N GLU A 21 9.69 31.97 -29.25
CA GLU A 21 8.54 32.20 -28.36
C GLU A 21 8.32 31.04 -27.37
N ILE A 22 8.58 29.79 -27.79
CA ILE A 22 8.52 28.62 -26.89
C ILE A 22 9.64 28.68 -25.84
N ILE A 23 10.86 29.04 -26.23
CA ILE A 23 12.00 29.14 -25.32
C ILE A 23 11.76 30.23 -24.26
N GLU A 24 11.21 31.38 -24.65
CA GLU A 24 10.85 32.45 -23.71
C GLU A 24 9.79 32.00 -22.70
N LYS A 25 8.77 31.25 -23.15
CA LYS A 25 7.76 30.66 -22.26
C LYS A 25 8.36 29.62 -21.31
N LEU A 26 9.29 28.79 -21.79
CA LEU A 26 9.99 27.81 -20.95
C LEU A 26 10.79 28.49 -19.84
N HIS A 27 11.56 29.54 -20.17
CA HIS A 27 12.29 30.31 -19.16
C HIS A 27 11.38 31.02 -18.15
N SER A 28 10.24 31.56 -18.61
CA SER A 28 9.24 32.14 -17.70
C SER A 28 8.69 31.09 -16.72
N THR A 29 8.38 29.89 -17.23
CA THR A 29 7.84 28.79 -16.41
C THR A 29 8.89 28.28 -15.42
N GLU A 30 10.15 28.17 -15.84
CA GLU A 30 11.27 27.80 -14.97
C GLU A 30 11.45 28.79 -13.80
N SER A 31 11.30 30.09 -14.07
CA SER A 31 11.34 31.13 -13.03
C SER A 31 10.18 31.00 -12.03
N GLU A 32 8.98 30.65 -12.49
CA GLU A 32 7.84 30.39 -11.61
C GLU A 32 8.05 29.13 -10.74
N ILE A 33 8.59 28.06 -11.32
CA ILE A 33 8.93 26.83 -10.59
C ILE A 33 9.98 27.11 -9.50
N GLN A 34 11.00 27.92 -9.78
CA GLN A 34 12.00 28.31 -8.78
C GLN A 34 11.39 29.14 -7.63
N LYS A 35 10.43 30.02 -7.94
CA LYS A 35 9.69 30.77 -6.90
C LYS A 35 8.82 29.85 -6.04
N LEU A 36 8.18 28.85 -6.64
CA LEU A 36 7.40 27.86 -5.89
C LEU A 36 8.28 26.99 -5.00
N SER A 37 9.42 26.53 -5.53
CA SER A 37 10.40 25.72 -4.79
C SER A 37 10.96 26.47 -3.57
N SER A 38 11.38 27.73 -3.76
CA SER A 38 11.85 28.57 -2.64
C SER A 38 10.76 28.88 -1.61
N GLY A 39 9.49 28.99 -2.03
CA GLY A 39 8.35 29.10 -1.12
C GLY A 39 8.13 27.82 -0.29
N GLN A 40 8.32 26.64 -0.88
CA GLN A 40 8.23 25.36 -0.16
C GLN A 40 9.35 25.23 0.89
N ASP A 41 10.57 25.62 0.57
CA ASP A 41 11.70 25.60 1.51
C ASP A 41 11.47 26.53 2.72
N GLN A 42 10.86 27.70 2.50
CA GLN A 42 10.46 28.60 3.59
C GLN A 42 9.40 27.98 4.50
N ILE A 43 8.39 27.33 3.92
CA ILE A 43 7.33 26.66 4.69
C ILE A 43 7.91 25.50 5.51
N LEU A 44 8.82 24.71 4.92
CA LEU A 44 9.52 23.63 5.62
C LEU A 44 10.36 24.16 6.79
N GLN A 45 11.07 25.28 6.61
CA GLN A 45 11.81 25.92 7.70
C GLN A 45 10.88 26.45 8.81
N GLU A 46 9.73 27.04 8.46
CA GLU A 46 8.75 27.49 9.46
C GLU A 46 8.12 26.32 10.23
N ILE A 47 7.83 25.20 9.55
CA ILE A 47 7.33 23.98 10.20
C ILE A 47 8.39 23.41 11.15
N GLN A 48 9.66 23.36 10.71
CA GLN A 48 10.76 22.88 11.54
C GLN A 48 10.97 23.77 12.78
N LEU A 49 10.92 25.10 12.62
CA LEU A 49 11.02 26.06 13.71
C LEU A 49 9.85 25.95 14.71
N LYS A 50 8.63 25.68 14.21
CA LYS A 50 7.46 25.43 15.06
C LYS A 50 7.58 24.08 15.79
N SER A 51 8.07 23.04 15.13
CA SER A 51 8.33 21.74 15.76
C SER A 51 9.35 21.86 16.90
N ASN A 52 10.48 22.53 16.64
CA ASN A 52 11.54 22.69 17.65
C ASN A 52 11.10 23.56 18.85
N LYS A 53 10.21 24.54 18.65
CA LYS A 53 9.61 25.32 19.75
C LYS A 53 8.66 24.50 20.62
N ILE A 54 8.00 23.50 20.05
CA ILE A 54 7.11 22.58 20.79
C ILE A 54 7.95 21.62 21.64
N ASP A 55 9.15 21.25 21.17
CA ASP A 55 10.07 20.38 21.92
C ASP A 55 10.81 21.11 23.06
N GLU A 56 11.10 22.41 22.92
CA GLU A 56 11.75 23.19 23.99
C GLU A 56 10.80 23.60 25.13
N GLU A 57 9.49 23.69 24.91
CA GLU A 57 8.49 23.98 25.96
C GLU A 57 8.06 22.72 26.75
N THR A 58 8.46 21.52 26.32
CA THR A 58 8.07 20.25 26.95
C THR A 58 9.14 19.62 27.86
N ASP A 59 10.33 20.24 28.01
CA ASP A 59 11.45 19.69 28.80
C ASP A 59 11.75 20.44 30.13
N VAL A 60 10.74 21.05 30.75
CA VAL A 60 10.82 21.52 32.14
C VAL A 60 9.60 21.05 32.93
N SER A 61 9.61 19.79 33.35
CA SER A 61 9.11 19.31 34.66
C SER A 61 8.91 17.79 34.64
N SER A 62 9.99 17.04 34.86
CA SER A 62 9.89 15.64 35.27
C SER A 62 9.73 15.56 36.78
N GLN A 63 8.48 15.37 37.26
CA GLN A 63 8.16 14.50 38.42
C GLN A 63 6.64 14.29 38.62
N SER A 64 6.30 13.00 38.73
CA SER A 64 5.12 12.37 39.37
C SER A 64 3.69 12.57 38.83
N ILE A 65 3.22 11.50 38.17
CA ILE A 65 1.98 10.71 38.41
C ILE A 65 0.59 11.37 38.23
N THR A 66 -0.28 10.56 37.60
CA THR A 66 -1.76 10.52 37.54
C THR A 66 -2.52 11.36 36.50
N SER A 67 -3.05 10.62 35.51
CA SER A 67 -4.41 10.65 34.95
C SER A 67 -5.07 12.02 34.67
N ASP A 68 -5.30 12.33 33.39
CA ASP A 68 -6.59 12.12 32.69
C ASP A 68 -6.77 13.14 31.55
N SER A 69 -7.43 12.66 30.50
CA SER A 69 -8.13 13.34 29.40
C SER A 69 -7.66 14.69 28.85
N SER A 70 -7.27 14.66 27.57
CA SER A 70 -7.70 15.71 26.62
C SER A 70 -7.82 15.14 25.20
N GLU A 71 -8.97 15.44 24.61
CA GLU A 71 -9.47 15.02 23.32
C GLU A 71 -8.53 15.41 22.17
N THR A 72 -8.35 14.51 21.21
CA THR A 72 -7.76 14.83 19.91
C THR A 72 -8.77 14.55 18.82
N THR A 73 -9.17 15.63 18.16
CA THR A 73 -9.91 15.69 16.91
C THR A 73 -9.27 14.78 15.86
N ILE A 74 -10.05 13.82 15.38
CA ILE A 74 -9.62 12.85 14.36
C ILE A 74 -9.63 13.55 13.00
N HIS A 75 -8.45 13.92 12.51
CA HIS A 75 -8.24 14.10 11.07
C HIS A 75 -8.14 12.71 10.41
N ASN A 76 -8.98 12.48 9.40
CA ASN A 76 -8.94 11.32 8.53
C ASN A 76 -7.64 11.34 7.70
N GLU A 77 -6.55 10.83 8.26
CA GLU A 77 -5.35 10.50 7.48
C GLU A 77 -5.36 9.01 7.15
N LYS A 78 -5.43 8.72 5.85
CA LYS A 78 -5.10 7.40 5.29
C LYS A 78 -3.62 7.17 5.56
N ILE A 79 -3.30 6.46 6.63
CA ILE A 79 -1.93 6.05 6.95
C ILE A 79 -1.45 5.11 5.82
N PRO A 80 -0.24 5.29 5.26
CA PRO A 80 0.32 4.39 4.26
C PRO A 80 0.42 2.97 4.85
N MET A 81 -0.29 2.02 4.25
CA MET A 81 -0.22 0.60 4.63
C MET A 81 1.12 0.00 4.18
N THR A 82 2.15 0.17 5.01
CA THR A 82 3.33 -0.70 5.00
C THR A 82 2.94 -2.05 5.60
N GLY A 83 3.36 -3.17 5.01
CA GLY A 83 2.92 -4.55 5.32
C GLY A 83 2.95 -5.01 6.79
N LYS A 84 3.53 -4.22 7.71
CA LYS A 84 3.54 -4.51 9.16
C LYS A 84 2.31 -4.03 9.92
N TYR A 85 1.42 -3.24 9.33
CA TYR A 85 0.23 -2.71 10.03
C TYR A 85 -0.97 -2.64 9.11
N PHE A 86 -2.11 -3.15 9.57
CA PHE A 86 -3.38 -3.01 8.86
C PHE A 86 -4.56 -2.89 9.83
N MET A 87 -5.67 -2.36 9.34
CA MET A 87 -6.91 -2.21 10.09
C MET A 87 -8.06 -2.83 9.30
N LEU A 88 -8.81 -3.70 9.96
CA LEU A 88 -10.08 -4.21 9.47
C LEU A 88 -11.20 -3.42 10.15
N LYS A 89 -12.15 -2.89 9.38
CA LYS A 89 -13.36 -2.24 9.89
C LYS A 89 -14.57 -2.85 9.22
N HIS A 90 -15.57 -3.20 10.02
CA HIS A 90 -16.80 -3.79 9.52
C HIS A 90 -18.03 -3.32 10.30
N VAL A 91 -19.15 -3.24 9.60
CA VAL A 91 -20.48 -3.03 10.20
C VAL A 91 -21.29 -4.31 9.98
N PHE A 92 -21.37 -5.11 11.03
CA PHE A 92 -22.17 -6.33 11.04
C PHE A 92 -23.66 -5.95 11.04
N LYS A 93 -24.44 -6.55 10.14
CA LYS A 93 -25.89 -6.34 10.01
C LYS A 93 -26.63 -7.63 10.33
N ASN A 94 -27.87 -7.54 10.82
CA ASN A 94 -28.67 -8.69 11.23
C ASN A 94 -27.87 -9.56 12.22
N VAL A 95 -27.32 -8.92 13.26
CA VAL A 95 -26.42 -9.58 14.22
C VAL A 95 -27.11 -10.76 14.91
N SER A 96 -28.44 -10.72 14.96
CA SER A 96 -29.33 -11.79 15.38
C SER A 96 -29.24 -13.10 14.55
N THR A 97 -28.70 -13.09 13.31
CA THR A 97 -28.76 -14.24 12.39
C THR A 97 -27.49 -14.49 11.53
N MET A 98 -26.29 -14.18 12.03
CA MET A 98 -25.07 -14.13 11.19
C MET A 98 -24.49 -15.49 10.76
N ASN A 99 -23.95 -15.56 9.52
CA ASN A 99 -23.08 -16.63 8.96
C ASN A 99 -21.89 -16.01 8.18
N GLU A 100 -20.80 -16.78 7.98
CA GLU A 100 -19.45 -16.34 7.57
C GLU A 100 -19.20 -16.10 6.06
N ASN A 101 -18.17 -15.29 5.71
CA ASN A 101 -17.66 -15.02 4.33
C ASN A 101 -16.09 -14.93 4.28
N GLU A 102 -15.45 -14.95 3.10
CA GLU A 102 -14.00 -15.29 2.83
C GLU A 102 -13.04 -14.13 2.41
N TYR A 103 -11.80 -14.03 3.01
CA TYR A 103 -10.53 -13.35 2.56
C TYR A 103 -9.31 -13.69 3.49
N GLN A 104 -8.05 -13.23 3.19
CA GLN A 104 -6.76 -13.58 3.89
C GLN A 104 -6.74 -13.29 5.40
N TRP A 105 -7.26 -12.15 5.83
CA TRP A 105 -7.52 -11.84 7.22
C TRP A 105 -9.01 -11.55 7.35
N ARG A 106 -9.69 -12.19 8.31
CA ARG A 106 -11.13 -12.00 8.53
C ARG A 106 -11.40 -11.71 9.97
N MET A 107 -12.26 -10.73 10.21
CA MET A 107 -12.89 -10.61 11.50
C MET A 107 -14.24 -11.33 11.49
N TYR A 108 -14.60 -11.96 12.59
CA TYR A 108 -15.91 -12.55 12.77
C TYR A 108 -16.37 -12.43 14.21
N VAL A 109 -17.68 -12.32 14.39
CA VAL A 109 -18.34 -12.30 15.70
C VAL A 109 -19.33 -13.45 15.77
N THR A 110 -19.45 -14.07 16.94
CA THR A 110 -20.44 -15.12 17.19
C THR A 110 -21.08 -14.91 18.56
N ARG A 111 -22.28 -15.44 18.75
CA ARG A 111 -22.92 -15.49 20.06
C ARG A 111 -22.45 -16.75 20.79
N ASN A 112 -21.91 -16.59 21.99
CA ASN A 112 -21.51 -17.68 22.87
C ASN A 112 -22.16 -17.49 24.24
N ASN A 113 -23.22 -18.25 24.52
CA ASN A 113 -24.06 -18.10 25.72
C ASN A 113 -24.53 -16.64 25.90
N GLU A 114 -24.14 -16.02 27.01
CA GLU A 114 -24.46 -14.64 27.40
C GLU A 114 -23.44 -13.62 26.88
N ASN A 115 -22.45 -14.04 26.08
CA ASN A 115 -21.41 -13.17 25.57
C ASN A 115 -21.39 -13.14 24.03
N LEU A 116 -20.90 -12.04 23.49
CA LEU A 116 -20.42 -11.97 22.12
C LEU A 116 -18.94 -12.34 22.09
N SER A 117 -18.62 -13.28 21.23
CA SER A 117 -17.29 -13.70 20.84
C SER A 117 -16.79 -12.84 19.67
N PHE A 118 -15.53 -12.41 19.71
CA PHE A 118 -14.95 -11.58 18.64
C PHE A 118 -13.52 -12.04 18.30
N TYR A 119 -13.31 -12.43 17.04
CA TYR A 119 -12.12 -13.12 16.60
C TYR A 119 -11.56 -12.55 15.30
N LEU A 120 -10.25 -12.70 15.16
CA LEU A 120 -9.48 -12.50 13.94
C LEU A 120 -9.02 -13.87 13.44
N PHE A 121 -9.35 -14.18 12.20
CA PHE A 121 -8.92 -15.36 11.45
C PHE A 121 -7.89 -14.98 10.40
N CYS A 122 -6.87 -15.81 10.22
CA CYS A 122 -5.88 -15.73 9.16
C CYS A 122 -6.03 -16.96 8.26
N SER A 123 -6.40 -16.74 7.00
CA SER A 123 -6.57 -17.80 6.00
C SER A 123 -5.29 -18.05 5.18
N GLN A 124 -4.11 -17.78 5.75
CA GLN A 124 -2.84 -18.03 5.07
C GLN A 124 -2.82 -19.48 4.56
N SER A 125 -2.55 -19.64 3.27
CA SER A 125 -2.77 -20.91 2.55
C SER A 125 -2.08 -22.09 3.23
N LEU A 126 -2.84 -23.16 3.46
CA LEU A 126 -2.39 -24.47 3.93
C LEU A 126 -1.40 -25.15 2.96
N GLU A 127 -1.21 -24.59 1.76
CA GLU A 127 -0.28 -25.11 0.74
C GLU A 127 1.18 -24.71 1.00
N ARG A 128 1.45 -23.69 1.84
CA ARG A 128 2.81 -23.37 2.30
C ARG A 128 3.04 -24.09 3.61
N GLY A 129 4.10 -24.89 3.67
CA GLY A 129 4.45 -25.79 4.78
C GLY A 129 4.36 -25.17 6.19
N LYS A 130 5.50 -24.95 6.85
CA LYS A 130 5.51 -24.39 8.20
C LYS A 130 5.58 -22.87 8.14
N TRP A 131 4.69 -22.16 8.82
CA TRP A 131 4.68 -20.69 8.88
C TRP A 131 4.23 -20.14 10.24
N SER A 132 4.63 -18.92 10.55
CA SER A 132 4.12 -18.18 11.71
C SER A 132 4.04 -16.66 11.46
N ILE A 133 3.07 -16.00 12.10
CA ILE A 133 2.84 -14.55 12.06
C ILE A 133 2.64 -14.08 13.49
N GLU A 134 3.63 -13.42 14.09
CA GLU A 134 3.46 -12.78 15.39
C GLU A 134 2.74 -11.45 15.21
N THR A 135 1.66 -11.25 15.94
CA THR A 135 0.83 -10.05 15.85
C THR A 135 0.57 -9.44 17.22
N ASN A 136 0.45 -8.11 17.26
CA ASN A 136 -0.28 -7.37 18.27
C ASN A 136 -1.66 -7.00 17.69
N ARG A 137 -2.73 -7.41 18.36
CA ARG A 137 -4.11 -7.26 17.89
C ARG A 137 -4.88 -6.39 18.87
N LYS A 138 -5.55 -5.34 18.40
CA LYS A 138 -6.49 -4.51 19.18
C LYS A 138 -7.88 -4.61 18.57
N HIS A 139 -8.78 -5.28 19.28
CA HIS A 139 -10.18 -5.45 18.89
C HIS A 139 -11.02 -4.36 19.57
N ILE A 140 -11.91 -3.74 18.80
CA ILE A 140 -12.69 -2.59 19.21
C ILE A 140 -14.14 -2.82 18.79
N ILE A 141 -15.07 -2.71 19.73
CA ILE A 141 -16.48 -2.49 19.41
C ILE A 141 -16.78 -1.02 19.69
N ILE A 142 -17.31 -0.34 18.68
CA ILE A 142 -17.54 1.10 18.71
C ILE A 142 -18.97 1.36 19.18
N SER A 143 -19.10 2.27 20.14
CA SER A 143 -20.38 2.84 20.55
C SER A 143 -20.36 4.36 20.39
N ASN A 144 -21.52 4.91 20.06
CA ASN A 144 -21.80 6.34 20.09
C ASN A 144 -22.52 6.77 21.39
N ARG A 145 -22.90 5.81 22.25
CA ARG A 145 -23.62 6.02 23.52
C ARG A 145 -22.75 5.75 24.75
N ALA A 146 -21.73 4.91 24.60
CA ALA A 146 -20.81 4.52 25.66
C ALA A 146 -19.36 4.55 25.17
N LYS A 147 -18.42 4.37 26.09
CA LYS A 147 -17.00 4.20 25.75
C LYS A 147 -16.80 2.92 24.96
N ASN A 148 -15.99 2.97 23.91
CA ASN A 148 -15.66 1.82 23.07
C ASN A 148 -15.13 0.65 23.93
N CYS A 149 -15.59 -0.57 23.62
CA CYS A 149 -15.09 -1.78 24.24
C CYS A 149 -13.81 -2.20 23.52
N VAL A 150 -12.69 -2.29 24.24
CA VAL A 150 -11.37 -2.53 23.65
C VAL A 150 -10.66 -3.68 24.37
N LYS A 151 -10.17 -4.67 23.61
CA LYS A 151 -9.24 -5.68 24.12
C LYS A 151 -8.01 -5.79 23.22
N THR A 152 -6.84 -5.96 23.82
CA THR A 152 -5.56 -6.04 23.12
C THR A 152 -4.79 -7.28 23.55
N ALA A 153 -4.16 -7.98 22.61
CA ALA A 153 -3.30 -9.13 22.92
C ALA A 153 -2.24 -9.36 21.84
N ASN A 154 -1.09 -9.88 22.26
CA ASN A 154 -0.12 -10.46 21.34
C ASN A 154 -0.47 -11.93 21.09
N ARG A 155 -0.52 -12.36 19.82
CA ARG A 155 -0.75 -13.75 19.42
C ARG A 155 0.01 -14.09 18.16
N THR A 156 0.39 -15.36 18.06
CA THR A 156 1.05 -15.91 16.88
C THR A 156 0.07 -16.77 16.12
N PHE A 157 -0.21 -16.41 14.87
CA PHE A 157 -0.88 -17.31 13.94
C PHE A 157 0.16 -18.26 13.37
N CYS A 158 -0.12 -19.55 13.26
CA CYS A 158 0.87 -20.48 12.73
C CYS A 158 0.28 -21.74 12.11
N ASN A 159 1.09 -22.37 11.27
CA ASN A 159 1.02 -23.77 10.90
C ASN A 159 2.42 -24.34 11.14
N ASP A 160 2.62 -25.20 12.14
CA ASP A 160 3.94 -25.79 12.40
C ASP A 160 4.08 -27.23 11.85
N GLY A 161 3.08 -27.67 11.09
CA GLY A 161 2.95 -29.02 10.55
C GLY A 161 2.27 -30.01 11.51
N ILE A 162 1.95 -29.60 12.75
CA ILE A 162 1.24 -30.40 13.77
C ILE A 162 -0.01 -29.64 14.23
N GLU A 163 0.13 -28.37 14.58
CA GLU A 163 -0.92 -27.47 15.03
C GLU A 163 -1.15 -26.32 14.03
N LEU A 164 -2.42 -26.04 13.76
CA LEU A 164 -2.87 -24.90 12.98
C LEU A 164 -3.59 -23.91 13.90
N ASN A 165 -2.91 -22.81 14.22
CA ASN A 165 -3.48 -21.70 14.98
C ASN A 165 -3.83 -20.55 14.03
N SER A 166 -4.94 -20.71 13.31
CA SER A 166 -5.41 -19.74 12.31
C SER A 166 -6.42 -18.73 12.87
N SER A 167 -6.88 -18.86 14.11
CA SER A 167 -7.86 -17.95 14.71
C SER A 167 -7.48 -17.53 16.13
N TRP A 168 -7.59 -16.23 16.41
CA TRP A 168 -7.39 -15.69 17.74
C TRP A 168 -8.42 -14.60 18.06
N GLY A 169 -8.98 -14.65 19.27
CA GLY A 169 -10.02 -13.73 19.70
C GLY A 169 -10.32 -13.85 21.18
N TRP A 170 -11.50 -13.39 21.56
CA TRP A 170 -12.05 -13.58 22.91
C TRP A 170 -13.42 -14.24 22.80
N ALA A 171 -13.59 -15.38 23.46
CA ALA A 171 -14.87 -16.06 23.57
C ALA A 171 -15.89 -15.21 24.36
N GLU A 172 -15.39 -14.44 25.31
CA GLU A 172 -16.15 -13.53 26.17
C GLU A 172 -15.62 -12.10 25.95
N PHE A 173 -15.94 -11.52 24.79
CA PHE A 173 -15.50 -10.16 24.46
C PHE A 173 -16.33 -9.14 25.24
N ILE A 174 -17.66 -9.23 25.14
CA ILE A 174 -18.63 -8.36 25.82
C ILE A 174 -19.92 -9.15 26.12
N GLU A 175 -20.55 -8.87 27.25
CA GLU A 175 -21.86 -9.44 27.59
C GLU A 175 -22.95 -8.94 26.64
N TRP A 176 -23.89 -9.82 26.29
CA TRP A 176 -24.98 -9.51 25.38
C TRP A 176 -25.88 -8.39 25.90
N LYS A 177 -26.10 -8.35 27.21
CA LYS A 177 -26.92 -7.31 27.84
C LYS A 177 -26.32 -5.92 27.61
N ALA A 178 -25.03 -5.76 27.92
CA ALA A 178 -24.31 -4.51 27.68
C ALA A 178 -24.24 -4.16 26.19
N LEU A 179 -24.03 -5.17 25.33
CA LEU A 179 -24.01 -5.00 23.88
C LEU A 179 -25.32 -4.40 23.34
N ASP A 180 -26.45 -4.97 23.76
CA ASP A 180 -27.80 -4.58 23.31
C ASP A 180 -28.15 -3.15 23.77
N GLU A 181 -27.85 -2.84 25.02
CA GLU A 181 -28.14 -1.52 25.61
C GLU A 181 -27.30 -0.41 24.97
N ASP A 182 -25.99 -0.60 24.86
CA ASP A 182 -25.07 0.50 24.59
C ASP A 182 -24.44 0.47 23.19
N PHE A 183 -24.30 -0.69 22.55
CA PHE A 183 -23.45 -0.87 21.36
C PHE A 183 -24.21 -1.20 20.06
N LEU A 184 -25.48 -1.63 20.12
CA LEU A 184 -26.29 -1.91 18.93
C LEU A 184 -27.16 -0.73 18.49
N MET A 185 -26.97 -0.25 17.25
CA MET A 185 -27.81 0.78 16.65
C MET A 185 -28.54 0.20 15.44
N ASP A 186 -29.88 0.16 15.47
CA ASP A 186 -30.71 -0.45 14.42
C ASP A 186 -30.30 -1.90 14.06
N ASP A 187 -30.00 -2.73 15.07
CA ASP A 187 -29.46 -4.09 14.91
C ASP A 187 -28.15 -4.15 14.09
N LYS A 188 -27.33 -3.09 14.19
CA LYS A 188 -26.00 -3.00 13.59
C LYS A 188 -24.94 -2.84 14.66
N LEU A 189 -23.85 -3.58 14.47
CA LEU A 189 -22.66 -3.52 15.31
C LEU A 189 -21.47 -3.03 14.48
N THR A 190 -20.84 -1.94 14.92
CA THR A 190 -19.60 -1.46 14.30
C THR A 190 -18.41 -1.99 15.08
N ALA A 191 -17.52 -2.71 14.39
CA ALA A 191 -16.33 -3.27 15.00
C ALA A 191 -15.08 -3.03 14.15
N GLU A 192 -13.95 -2.90 14.83
CA GLU A 192 -12.63 -2.72 14.23
C GLU A 192 -11.64 -3.70 14.84
N ILE A 193 -10.68 -4.17 14.03
CA ILE A 193 -9.50 -4.87 14.51
C ILE A 193 -8.29 -4.18 13.90
N HIS A 194 -7.43 -3.62 14.75
CA HIS A 194 -6.14 -3.08 14.36
C HIS A 194 -5.10 -4.17 14.59
N VAL A 195 -4.32 -4.48 13.56
CA VAL A 195 -3.31 -5.54 13.60
C VAL A 195 -1.95 -4.93 13.27
N LYS A 196 -1.01 -5.14 14.18
CA LYS A 196 0.42 -4.89 13.97
C LYS A 196 1.12 -6.23 13.87
N ILE A 197 1.66 -6.55 12.71
CA ILE A 197 2.56 -7.68 12.52
C ILE A 197 3.92 -7.29 13.08
N LYS A 198 4.43 -8.13 13.98
CA LYS A 198 5.75 -7.96 14.59
C LYS A 198 6.82 -8.77 13.85
N ASN A 199 6.51 -10.01 13.53
CA ASN A 199 7.43 -10.95 12.90
C ASN A 199 6.67 -11.98 12.05
N THR A 200 7.35 -12.53 11.06
CA THR A 200 6.81 -13.47 10.07
C THR A 200 7.86 -14.53 9.74
N THR A 201 7.47 -15.81 9.71
CA THR A 201 8.34 -16.90 9.26
C THR A 201 7.59 -17.84 8.32
N GLY A 202 8.25 -18.35 7.30
CA GLY A 202 7.67 -19.32 6.35
C GLY A 202 6.45 -18.83 5.56
N ILE A 203 6.16 -17.53 5.62
CA ILE A 203 5.07 -16.90 4.86
C ILE A 203 5.49 -16.73 3.41
N TYR A 204 6.73 -16.31 3.19
CA TYR A 204 7.33 -16.09 1.87
C TYR A 204 8.03 -17.37 1.40
N LYS A 205 8.21 -17.50 0.08
CA LYS A 205 9.00 -18.62 -0.45
C LYS A 205 10.46 -18.44 -0.02
N ASP A 206 11.21 -19.53 -0.02
CA ASP A 206 12.66 -19.44 0.11
C ASP A 206 13.20 -18.46 -0.93
N ASN A 207 14.13 -17.60 -0.52
CA ASN A 207 14.78 -16.65 -1.40
C ASN A 207 15.43 -17.42 -2.57
N LEU A 208 15.04 -17.06 -3.78
CA LEU A 208 15.58 -17.62 -5.01
C LEU A 208 17.00 -17.11 -5.27
N ARG A 209 17.34 -15.96 -4.68
CA ARG A 209 18.65 -15.33 -4.82
C ARG A 209 19.14 -14.73 -3.51
N VAL A 210 20.42 -14.86 -3.26
CA VAL A 210 21.09 -14.27 -2.08
C VAL A 210 21.53 -12.84 -2.39
N PHE A 211 21.27 -11.93 -1.45
CA PHE A 211 21.73 -10.53 -1.48
C PHE A 211 22.32 -10.09 -0.12
N ASP A 212 22.71 -11.04 0.73
CA ASP A 212 23.28 -10.76 2.05
C ASP A 212 24.78 -10.41 1.97
N GLU A 213 25.45 -10.34 3.13
CA GLU A 213 26.88 -10.01 3.26
C GLU A 213 27.80 -10.91 2.43
N THR A 214 27.38 -12.13 2.07
CA THR A 214 28.17 -13.01 1.20
C THR A 214 28.33 -12.46 -0.22
N MET A 215 27.50 -11.50 -0.62
CA MET A 215 27.53 -10.84 -1.92
C MET A 215 28.35 -9.53 -1.91
N GLU A 216 29.03 -9.19 -0.81
CA GLU A 216 29.79 -7.94 -0.67
C GLU A 216 30.82 -7.74 -1.78
N GLU A 217 31.57 -8.78 -2.17
CA GLU A 217 32.60 -8.69 -3.23
C GLU A 217 32.02 -8.31 -4.60
N PHE A 218 30.72 -8.56 -4.83
CA PHE A 218 30.03 -8.26 -6.09
C PHE A 218 29.13 -7.04 -6.02
N SER A 219 29.26 -6.23 -4.96
CA SER A 219 28.36 -5.13 -4.64
C SER A 219 29.12 -3.82 -4.43
N ASP A 220 28.51 -2.71 -4.83
CA ASP A 220 29.08 -1.36 -4.68
C ASP A 220 28.18 -0.45 -3.81
N VAL A 221 27.08 -1.01 -3.28
CA VAL A 221 26.18 -0.37 -2.31
C VAL A 221 25.45 -1.40 -1.46
N VAL A 222 25.12 -1.01 -0.23
CA VAL A 222 24.22 -1.72 0.67
C VAL A 222 22.94 -0.91 0.81
N LEU A 223 21.81 -1.53 0.50
CA LEU A 223 20.48 -0.96 0.74
C LEU A 223 19.90 -1.58 2.00
N VAL A 224 19.40 -0.75 2.91
CA VAL A 224 18.82 -1.21 4.18
C VAL A 224 17.30 -1.03 4.14
N VAL A 225 16.56 -2.13 4.19
CA VAL A 225 15.09 -2.18 4.23
C VAL A 225 14.68 -2.89 5.50
N ASN A 226 13.91 -2.24 6.38
CA ASN A 226 13.43 -2.86 7.62
C ASN A 226 14.52 -3.56 8.47
N GLU A 227 15.72 -2.97 8.52
CA GLU A 227 16.92 -3.49 9.21
C GLU A 227 17.65 -4.63 8.49
N GLU A 228 17.11 -5.15 7.39
CA GLU A 228 17.76 -6.12 6.52
C GLU A 228 18.65 -5.42 5.48
N LYS A 229 19.82 -6.01 5.20
CA LYS A 229 20.84 -5.46 4.30
C LYS A 229 20.84 -6.21 2.98
N PHE A 230 20.77 -5.44 1.89
CA PHE A 230 20.81 -5.94 0.52
C PHE A 230 22.05 -5.39 -0.17
N TYR A 231 22.99 -6.27 -0.48
CA TYR A 231 24.23 -6.01 -1.18
C TYR A 231 23.96 -6.12 -2.70
N VAL A 232 24.03 -4.99 -3.39
CA VAL A 232 23.59 -4.84 -4.79
C VAL A 232 24.52 -3.95 -5.60
N SER A 233 24.27 -3.86 -6.92
CA SER A 233 25.02 -2.99 -7.83
C SER A 233 24.24 -1.72 -8.20
N LYS A 234 24.81 -0.54 -7.90
CA LYS A 234 24.31 0.80 -8.23
C LYS A 234 24.03 0.92 -9.71
N LEU A 235 25.01 0.57 -10.55
CA LEU A 235 24.88 0.71 -12.00
C LEU A 235 23.79 -0.21 -12.56
N PHE A 236 23.66 -1.43 -12.04
CA PHE A 236 22.63 -2.35 -12.48
C PHE A 236 21.23 -1.82 -12.13
N LEU A 237 21.00 -1.42 -10.88
CA LEU A 237 19.72 -0.85 -10.46
C LEU A 237 19.40 0.45 -11.21
N ALA A 238 20.38 1.36 -11.35
CA ALA A 238 20.21 2.61 -12.08
C ALA A 238 19.91 2.42 -13.58
N ALA A 239 20.38 1.32 -14.18
CA ALA A 239 20.06 1.01 -15.57
C ALA A 239 18.59 0.63 -15.77
N HIS A 240 17.92 0.12 -14.73
CA HIS A 240 16.55 -0.38 -14.79
C HIS A 240 15.52 0.49 -14.07
N SER A 241 15.95 1.45 -13.25
CA SER A 241 15.09 2.30 -12.43
C SER A 241 15.55 3.75 -12.49
N SER A 242 14.63 4.65 -12.87
CA SER A 242 14.92 6.08 -12.89
C SER A 242 15.13 6.64 -11.48
N PHE A 243 14.41 6.10 -10.49
CA PHE A 243 14.59 6.40 -9.07
C PHE A 243 16.02 6.06 -8.62
N PHE A 244 16.47 4.83 -8.84
CA PHE A 244 17.83 4.43 -8.44
C PHE A 244 18.91 5.16 -9.24
N LYS A 245 18.63 5.51 -10.50
CA LYS A 245 19.51 6.39 -11.28
C LYS A 245 19.67 7.75 -10.61
N ALA A 246 18.57 8.37 -10.19
CA ALA A 246 18.62 9.65 -9.47
C ALA A 246 19.32 9.51 -8.10
N LEU A 247 19.04 8.43 -7.37
CA LEU A 247 19.61 8.17 -6.05
C LEU A 247 21.13 7.95 -6.10
N PHE A 248 21.62 7.15 -7.04
CA PHE A 248 23.03 6.73 -7.09
C PHE A 248 23.90 7.59 -8.00
N LEU A 249 23.35 8.10 -9.10
CA LEU A 249 24.10 8.88 -10.10
C LEU A 249 23.73 10.37 -10.08
N GLY A 250 22.81 10.77 -9.22
CA GLY A 250 22.50 12.18 -8.97
C GLY A 250 23.53 12.88 -8.09
N ASN A 251 23.45 14.20 -8.05
CA ASN A 251 24.33 15.07 -7.27
C ASN A 251 23.85 15.25 -5.81
N PHE A 252 23.27 14.21 -5.22
CA PHE A 252 22.77 14.23 -3.83
C PHE A 252 23.81 13.65 -2.86
N ASN A 253 23.70 13.98 -1.57
CA ASN A 253 24.62 13.43 -0.56
C ASN A 253 24.55 11.90 -0.47
N ASP A 254 23.42 11.30 -0.81
CA ASP A 254 23.23 9.85 -0.77
C ASP A 254 24.02 9.10 -1.84
N SER A 255 24.35 9.71 -2.98
CA SER A 255 25.13 9.03 -4.04
C SER A 255 26.53 8.61 -3.58
N LYS A 256 27.08 9.32 -2.59
CA LYS A 256 28.39 9.07 -1.99
C LYS A 256 28.37 8.05 -0.85
N LYS A 257 27.20 7.63 -0.37
CA LYS A 257 27.10 6.67 0.72
C LYS A 257 27.34 5.25 0.20
N SER A 258 27.97 4.43 1.05
CA SER A 258 28.11 2.98 0.85
C SER A 258 26.90 2.21 1.39
N GLU A 259 26.17 2.79 2.35
CA GLU A 259 24.95 2.22 2.93
C GLU A 259 23.81 3.27 2.88
N ILE A 260 22.65 2.89 2.32
CA ILE A 260 21.51 3.78 2.13
C ILE A 260 20.25 3.08 2.67
N LYS A 261 19.53 3.78 3.56
CA LYS A 261 18.27 3.29 4.12
C LYS A 261 17.09 3.64 3.21
N LEU A 262 16.29 2.64 2.86
CA LEU A 262 15.03 2.81 2.15
C LEU A 262 13.87 2.67 3.14
N THR A 263 12.81 3.45 2.94
CA THR A 263 11.64 3.47 3.81
C THR A 263 10.36 3.33 3.00
N GLY A 264 9.27 2.90 3.64
CA GLY A 264 7.95 2.74 2.99
C GLY A 264 7.74 1.43 2.25
N ILE A 265 8.71 0.50 2.28
CA ILE A 265 8.63 -0.82 1.65
C ILE A 265 8.91 -1.94 2.65
N ASP A 266 8.37 -3.13 2.36
CA ASP A 266 8.69 -4.34 3.11
C ASP A 266 9.94 -5.03 2.55
N ALA A 267 10.71 -5.70 3.42
CA ALA A 267 11.96 -6.33 3.02
C ALA A 267 11.71 -7.56 2.15
N ASP A 268 10.65 -8.32 2.43
CA ASP A 268 10.28 -9.49 1.62
C ASP A 268 9.80 -9.06 0.23
N ASP A 269 9.01 -7.99 0.15
CA ASP A 269 8.59 -7.42 -1.13
C ASP A 269 9.79 -6.89 -1.94
N PHE A 270 10.77 -6.30 -1.26
CA PHE A 270 12.01 -5.82 -1.88
C PHE A 270 12.91 -6.96 -2.37
N GLN A 271 13.07 -8.02 -1.57
CA GLN A 271 13.76 -9.25 -1.94
C GLN A 271 13.15 -9.84 -3.21
N ASN A 272 11.83 -10.04 -3.23
CA ASN A 272 11.12 -10.57 -4.40
C ASN A 272 11.26 -9.66 -5.63
N TYR A 273 11.21 -8.33 -5.44
CA TYR A 273 11.45 -7.35 -6.50
C TYR A 273 12.86 -7.47 -7.10
N LEU A 274 13.89 -7.55 -6.26
CA LEU A 274 15.27 -7.74 -6.72
C LEU A 274 15.42 -9.06 -7.46
N GLU A 275 14.84 -10.14 -6.97
CA GLU A 275 14.82 -11.44 -7.65
C GLU A 275 14.25 -11.32 -9.08
N VAL A 276 13.11 -10.66 -9.28
CA VAL A 276 12.56 -10.44 -10.64
C VAL A 276 13.52 -9.65 -11.52
N LEU A 277 14.12 -8.61 -10.94
CA LEU A 277 15.00 -7.69 -11.65
C LEU A 277 16.29 -8.40 -12.09
N TYR A 278 16.81 -9.30 -11.26
CA TYR A 278 17.97 -10.14 -11.53
C TYR A 278 17.66 -11.42 -12.32
N GLY A 279 16.40 -11.64 -12.69
CA GLY A 279 15.99 -12.66 -13.67
C GLY A 279 15.30 -13.88 -13.10
N GLU A 280 15.06 -13.94 -11.79
CA GLU A 280 14.37 -15.05 -11.14
C GLU A 280 12.84 -15.02 -11.35
N TYR A 281 12.19 -16.15 -11.08
CA TYR A 281 10.75 -16.36 -11.26
C TYR A 281 9.95 -16.15 -9.96
N SER A 282 10.17 -15.02 -9.27
CA SER A 282 9.54 -14.74 -7.97
C SER A 282 8.07 -14.26 -8.06
N ILE A 283 7.56 -13.95 -9.25
CA ILE A 283 6.18 -13.47 -9.45
C ILE A 283 5.17 -14.62 -9.35
N ASP A 284 4.25 -14.54 -8.37
CA ASP A 284 3.12 -15.45 -8.23
C ASP A 284 1.85 -14.77 -7.69
N GLU A 285 0.82 -15.57 -7.37
CA GLU A 285 -0.47 -15.09 -6.85
C GLU A 285 -0.36 -14.25 -5.57
N PHE A 286 0.73 -14.38 -4.82
CA PHE A 286 0.90 -13.74 -3.53
C PHE A 286 1.91 -12.59 -3.61
N THR A 287 3.00 -12.77 -4.36
CA THR A 287 4.09 -11.80 -4.43
C THR A 287 3.83 -10.66 -5.42
N VAL A 288 2.99 -10.87 -6.45
CA VAL A 288 2.82 -9.91 -7.55
C VAL A 288 2.40 -8.50 -7.09
N GLU A 289 1.58 -8.39 -6.04
CA GLU A 289 1.11 -7.07 -5.57
C GLU A 289 2.19 -6.29 -4.82
N GLY A 290 3.02 -6.97 -4.03
CA GLY A 290 4.17 -6.39 -3.34
C GLY A 290 5.27 -6.00 -4.30
N ILE A 291 5.58 -6.87 -5.26
CA ILE A 291 6.55 -6.58 -6.34
C ILE A 291 6.09 -5.35 -7.16
N LEU A 292 4.79 -5.28 -7.50
CA LEU A 292 4.24 -4.11 -8.21
C LEU A 292 4.34 -2.83 -7.39
N LEU A 293 4.07 -2.89 -6.08
CA LEU A 293 4.20 -1.74 -5.19
C LEU A 293 5.63 -1.18 -5.19
N VAL A 294 6.63 -2.06 -5.08
CA VAL A 294 8.04 -1.65 -5.10
C VAL A 294 8.45 -1.14 -6.49
N ALA A 295 8.02 -1.82 -7.55
CA ALA A 295 8.36 -1.45 -8.92
C ALA A 295 7.75 -0.11 -9.37
N ASP A 296 6.53 0.19 -8.93
CA ASP A 296 5.86 1.49 -9.13
C ASP A 296 6.59 2.59 -8.34
N MET A 297 6.87 2.36 -7.05
CA MET A 297 7.56 3.32 -6.19
C MET A 297 8.97 3.68 -6.69
N TYR A 298 9.69 2.69 -7.24
CA TYR A 298 11.05 2.87 -7.76
C TYR A 298 11.09 3.01 -9.27
N ASP A 299 9.96 3.27 -9.94
CA ASP A 299 9.85 3.46 -11.38
C ASP A 299 10.72 2.46 -12.18
N THR A 300 10.32 1.19 -12.13
CA THR A 300 11.03 0.08 -12.78
C THR A 300 10.15 -0.59 -13.85
N PRO A 301 10.05 -0.01 -15.07
CA PRO A 301 9.11 -0.45 -16.10
C PRO A 301 9.24 -1.93 -16.49
N LEU A 302 10.46 -2.47 -16.46
CA LEU A 302 10.71 -3.89 -16.77
C LEU A 302 9.95 -4.82 -15.82
N VAL A 303 9.98 -4.53 -14.51
CA VAL A 303 9.34 -5.35 -13.49
C VAL A 303 7.83 -5.18 -13.53
N ILE A 304 7.34 -3.94 -13.74
CA ILE A 304 5.91 -3.65 -13.93
C ILE A 304 5.35 -4.49 -15.10
N ARG A 305 6.03 -4.48 -16.25
CA ARG A 305 5.62 -5.26 -17.43
C ARG A 305 5.56 -6.76 -17.14
N LYS A 306 6.58 -7.33 -16.48
CA LYS A 306 6.58 -8.76 -16.10
C LYS A 306 5.41 -9.11 -15.16
N CYS A 307 5.07 -8.21 -14.22
CA CYS A 307 3.93 -8.40 -13.33
C CYS A 307 2.59 -8.30 -14.09
N GLU A 308 2.47 -7.35 -15.02
CA GLU A 308 1.29 -7.23 -15.86
C GLU A 308 1.08 -8.48 -16.72
N GLU A 309 2.14 -9.00 -17.38
CA GLU A 309 2.12 -10.25 -18.14
C GLU A 309 1.63 -11.44 -17.28
N PHE A 310 2.13 -11.57 -16.05
CA PHE A 310 1.64 -12.60 -15.13
C PHE A 310 0.14 -12.45 -14.82
N LEU A 311 -0.33 -11.23 -14.56
CA LEU A 311 -1.73 -10.95 -14.24
C LEU A 311 -2.68 -11.24 -15.42
N LEU A 312 -2.21 -10.98 -16.64
CA LEU A 312 -2.92 -11.26 -17.88
C LEU A 312 -3.01 -12.78 -18.13
N GLU A 313 -1.88 -13.48 -18.06
CA GLU A 313 -1.76 -14.85 -18.62
C GLU A 313 -1.95 -15.96 -17.60
N LYS A 314 -1.49 -15.76 -16.36
CA LYS A 314 -1.34 -16.84 -15.38
C LYS A 314 -2.21 -16.65 -14.16
N SER A 315 -2.58 -15.41 -13.85
CA SER A 315 -3.20 -15.13 -12.57
C SER A 315 -4.64 -15.58 -12.46
N LYS A 316 -4.97 -16.20 -11.32
CA LYS A 316 -6.33 -16.63 -10.92
C LYS A 316 -7.07 -15.60 -10.08
N LYS A 317 -6.52 -14.39 -9.89
CA LYS A 317 -7.20 -13.31 -9.18
C LYS A 317 -8.54 -12.98 -9.82
N SER A 318 -9.52 -12.63 -8.98
CA SER A 318 -10.84 -12.21 -9.45
C SER A 318 -10.74 -10.97 -10.35
N LEU A 319 -11.70 -10.83 -11.27
CA LEU A 319 -11.80 -9.67 -12.16
C LEU A 319 -11.78 -8.35 -11.38
N LYS A 320 -12.50 -8.28 -10.25
CA LYS A 320 -12.48 -7.13 -9.33
C LYS A 320 -11.07 -6.79 -8.87
N LYS A 321 -10.30 -7.79 -8.40
CA LYS A 321 -8.94 -7.57 -7.90
C LYS A 321 -7.98 -7.18 -9.02
N LYS A 322 -8.07 -7.83 -10.19
CA LYS A 322 -7.27 -7.46 -11.37
C LYS A 322 -7.54 -6.02 -11.81
N LEU A 323 -8.80 -5.60 -11.87
CA LEU A 323 -9.18 -4.24 -12.21
C LEU A 323 -8.64 -3.22 -11.18
N GLN A 324 -8.79 -3.51 -9.88
CA GLN A 324 -8.23 -2.67 -8.82
C GLN A 324 -6.72 -2.50 -8.94
N MET A 325 -5.99 -3.58 -9.19
CA MET A 325 -4.53 -3.53 -9.38
C MET A 325 -4.16 -2.78 -10.66
N ALA A 326 -4.91 -2.99 -11.74
CA ALA A 326 -4.66 -2.33 -13.02
C ALA A 326 -4.82 -0.82 -12.92
N THR A 327 -5.85 -0.34 -12.21
CA THR A 327 -6.03 1.08 -11.94
C THR A 327 -4.94 1.62 -11.02
N LYS A 328 -4.67 0.94 -9.90
CA LYS A 328 -3.70 1.41 -8.89
C LYS A 328 -2.28 1.59 -9.45
N TYR A 329 -1.83 0.66 -10.29
CA TYR A 329 -0.47 0.63 -10.83
C TYR A 329 -0.41 1.00 -12.32
N HIS A 330 -1.46 1.61 -12.86
CA HIS A 330 -1.53 2.09 -14.25
C HIS A 330 -1.19 1.00 -15.31
N LEU A 331 -1.71 -0.22 -15.10
CA LEU A 331 -1.49 -1.38 -15.98
C LEU A 331 -2.53 -1.37 -17.11
N GLU A 332 -2.24 -0.62 -18.17
CA GLU A 332 -3.21 -0.34 -19.24
C GLU A 332 -3.67 -1.57 -20.02
N ALA A 333 -2.80 -2.56 -20.26
CA ALA A 333 -3.19 -3.78 -20.97
C ALA A 333 -4.13 -4.63 -20.10
N LEU A 334 -3.81 -4.76 -18.80
CA LEU A 334 -4.66 -5.46 -17.84
C LEU A 334 -6.00 -4.77 -17.64
N LYS A 335 -6.01 -3.43 -17.53
CA LYS A 335 -7.23 -2.63 -17.40
C LYS A 335 -8.14 -2.85 -18.62
N LYS A 336 -7.58 -2.77 -19.82
CA LYS A 336 -8.30 -3.04 -21.07
C LYS A 336 -8.88 -4.45 -21.11
N GLN A 337 -8.11 -5.47 -20.74
CA GLN A 337 -8.62 -6.84 -20.69
C GLN A 337 -9.79 -6.94 -19.70
N CYS A 338 -9.64 -6.40 -18.49
CA CYS A 338 -10.71 -6.43 -17.48
C CYS A 338 -12.00 -5.79 -18.00
N LEU A 339 -11.92 -4.63 -18.68
CA LEU A 339 -13.09 -3.99 -19.27
C LEU A 339 -13.72 -4.79 -20.42
N THR A 340 -12.95 -5.57 -21.18
CA THR A 340 -13.51 -6.44 -22.22
C THR A 340 -14.23 -7.65 -21.65
N GLU A 341 -13.83 -8.13 -20.47
CA GLU A 341 -14.47 -9.24 -19.77
C GLU A 341 -15.81 -8.85 -19.15
N ILE A 342 -16.03 -7.57 -18.83
CA ILE A 342 -17.33 -7.04 -18.39
C ILE A 342 -18.32 -7.08 -19.58
N LYS A 343 -19.32 -7.95 -19.50
CA LYS A 343 -20.30 -8.18 -20.58
C LYS A 343 -21.74 -7.96 -20.15
N SER A 344 -21.98 -7.71 -18.86
CA SER A 344 -23.32 -7.54 -18.30
C SER A 344 -23.32 -6.55 -17.14
N ILE A 345 -24.52 -6.07 -16.79
CA ILE A 345 -24.73 -5.24 -15.58
C ILE A 345 -24.34 -6.03 -14.30
N ALA A 346 -24.51 -7.35 -14.31
CA ALA A 346 -24.09 -8.20 -13.19
C ALA A 346 -22.56 -8.17 -13.01
N ASP A 347 -21.80 -8.20 -14.11
CA ASP A 347 -20.34 -8.10 -14.06
C ASP A 347 -19.90 -6.75 -13.48
N ILE A 348 -20.54 -5.66 -13.90
CA ILE A 348 -20.30 -4.32 -13.35
C ILE A 348 -20.52 -4.32 -11.84
N LYS A 349 -21.65 -4.87 -11.37
CA LYS A 349 -21.92 -4.98 -9.93
C LYS A 349 -20.86 -5.80 -9.19
N SER A 350 -20.31 -6.84 -9.83
CA SER A 350 -19.30 -7.71 -9.20
C SER A 350 -17.94 -7.02 -9.02
N VAL A 351 -17.60 -6.05 -9.87
CA VAL A 351 -16.32 -5.31 -9.79
C VAL A 351 -16.41 -4.05 -8.94
N LEU A 352 -17.61 -3.55 -8.63
CA LEU A 352 -17.77 -2.36 -7.80
C LEU A 352 -17.29 -2.60 -6.36
N PRO A 353 -16.67 -1.58 -5.72
CA PRO A 353 -16.39 -1.58 -4.29
C PRO A 353 -17.69 -1.53 -3.46
N GLY A 354 -17.58 -1.75 -2.15
CA GLY A 354 -18.73 -1.72 -1.24
C GLY A 354 -19.41 -0.34 -1.17
N SER A 355 -18.62 0.73 -1.37
CA SER A 355 -19.11 2.10 -1.54
C SER A 355 -18.57 2.67 -2.86
N ILE A 356 -19.44 3.31 -3.64
CA ILE A 356 -19.05 3.96 -4.91
C ILE A 356 -18.03 5.08 -4.69
N GLN A 357 -17.99 5.68 -3.50
CA GLN A 357 -17.00 6.71 -3.13
C GLN A 357 -15.57 6.14 -3.04
N ASP A 358 -15.42 4.82 -2.88
CA ASP A 358 -14.13 4.16 -2.86
C ASP A 358 -13.61 3.82 -4.26
N LEU A 359 -14.41 4.09 -5.30
CA LEU A 359 -14.03 3.84 -6.68
C LEU A 359 -13.11 4.96 -7.16
N ASP A 360 -11.98 4.58 -7.75
CA ASP A 360 -11.07 5.54 -8.36
C ASP A 360 -11.80 6.35 -9.46
N PRO A 361 -11.69 7.69 -9.46
CA PRO A 361 -12.37 8.52 -10.47
C PRO A 361 -12.02 8.13 -11.90
N SER A 362 -10.77 7.68 -12.14
CA SER A 362 -10.32 7.27 -13.48
C SER A 362 -11.11 6.06 -14.00
N ILE A 363 -11.41 5.08 -13.14
CA ILE A 363 -12.16 3.88 -13.54
C ILE A 363 -13.67 4.10 -13.55
N MET A 364 -14.18 5.07 -12.78
CA MET A 364 -15.61 5.40 -12.76
C MET A 364 -16.12 5.80 -14.14
N GLY A 365 -15.38 6.65 -14.87
CA GLY A 365 -15.74 7.05 -16.23
C GLY A 365 -15.77 5.87 -17.20
N GLU A 366 -14.78 4.98 -17.11
CA GLU A 366 -14.66 3.79 -17.96
C GLU A 366 -15.81 2.80 -17.70
N LEU A 367 -16.15 2.54 -16.43
CA LEU A 367 -17.27 1.67 -16.05
C LEU A 367 -18.64 2.27 -16.42
N LEU A 368 -18.81 3.59 -16.32
CA LEU A 368 -20.03 4.26 -16.75
C LEU A 368 -20.21 4.15 -18.28
N ALA A 369 -19.16 4.43 -19.05
CA ALA A 369 -19.19 4.26 -20.50
C ALA A 369 -19.52 2.81 -20.87
N LYS A 370 -18.95 1.85 -20.14
CA LYS A 370 -19.26 0.43 -20.31
C LYS A 370 -20.72 0.11 -19.99
N ALA A 371 -21.26 0.63 -18.89
CA ALA A 371 -22.66 0.44 -18.52
C ALA A 371 -23.63 0.97 -19.60
N ILE A 372 -23.32 2.15 -20.16
CA ILE A 372 -24.10 2.74 -21.25
C ILE A 372 -24.04 1.86 -22.49
N SER A 373 -22.88 1.28 -22.82
CA SER A 373 -22.72 0.42 -24.00
C SER A 373 -23.43 -0.95 -23.91
N LEU A 374 -23.82 -1.36 -22.70
CA LEU A 374 -24.53 -2.62 -22.45
C LEU A 374 -26.06 -2.46 -22.51
N HIS A 375 -26.53 -1.23 -22.72
CA HIS A 375 -27.92 -0.85 -22.90
C HIS A 375 -28.20 -0.55 -24.36
#